data_AF-F1JYE6-F1
#
_entry.id   AF-F1JYE6-F1
#
_cell.length_a   1.000
_cell.length_b   1.000
_cell.length_c   1.000
_cell.angle_alpha   90.00
_cell.angle_beta   90.00
_cell.angle_gamma   90.00
#
_symmetry.space_group_name_H-M   'P 1'
#
loop_
_entity.id
_entity.type
_entity.pdbx_description
1 polymer ?
#
loop_
_entity_poly.entity_id
_entity_poly.type
_entity_poly.pdbx_seq_one_letter_code
_entity_poly.pdbx_strand_id
1 'polypeptide(L)'
;ESGKQLVKTITANATNYTDLPQQVVVTLKYDKATNWSKTDTYSLSEKVTTKNKFQWPLVGETELAIEIAASQSWASQKGGSTTETVSVEARPTVPPHSSLPVRVALYKSNISYPYEFK
;
A
#
# COMPACT_ATOMS: atom_id res chain seq x y z
N GLU A 1 -9.70 14.23 6.61
CA GLU A 1 -8.23 14.18 6.63
C GLU A 1 -7.77 12.77 6.33
N SER A 2 -6.71 12.61 5.53
CA SER A 2 -6.06 11.32 5.33
C SER A 2 -4.94 11.20 6.36
N GLY A 3 -5.09 10.29 7.32
CA GLY A 3 -4.10 10.07 8.36
C GLY A 3 -3.20 8.89 8.02
N LYS A 4 -1.87 9.09 8.03
CA LYS A 4 -0.90 7.99 8.03
C LYS A 4 -0.77 7.48 9.47
N GLN A 5 -1.25 6.28 9.75
CA GLN A 5 -1.14 5.62 11.05
C GLN A 5 0.00 4.60 11.03
N LEU A 6 0.91 4.67 12.00
CA LEU A 6 1.92 3.64 12.22
C LEU A 6 1.24 2.33 12.66
N VAL A 7 1.41 1.26 11.89
CA VAL A 7 0.85 -0.07 12.18
C VAL A 7 1.84 -0.91 12.97
N LYS A 8 3.10 -0.93 12.52
CA LYS A 8 4.12 -1.78 13.12
C LYS A 8 5.51 -1.19 12.88
N THR A 9 6.34 -1.29 13.90
CA THR A 9 7.79 -1.08 13.76
C THR A 9 8.47 -2.44 13.88
N ILE A 10 9.35 -2.76 12.94
CA ILE A 10 10.22 -3.93 13.00
C ILE A 10 11.65 -3.41 13.20
N THR A 11 12.35 -3.96 14.19
CA THR A 11 13.74 -3.63 14.49
C THR A 11 14.60 -4.88 14.42
N ALA A 12 15.75 -4.78 13.77
CA ALA A 12 16.76 -5.83 13.72
C ALA A 12 18.14 -5.19 13.85
N ASN A 13 19.09 -5.91 14.44
CA ASN A 13 20.48 -5.44 14.54
C ASN A 13 21.33 -6.17 13.51
N ALA A 14 22.03 -5.41 12.67
CA ALA A 14 23.03 -5.95 11.76
C ALA A 14 24.40 -5.80 12.44
N THR A 15 24.98 -6.92 12.89
CA THR A 15 26.27 -6.92 13.59
C THR A 15 27.36 -7.50 12.70
N ASN A 16 28.47 -6.78 12.61
CA ASN A 16 29.66 -7.20 11.91
C ASN A 16 30.77 -7.51 12.92
N TYR A 17 31.20 -8.77 12.98
CA TYR A 17 32.27 -9.25 13.85
C TYR A 17 33.63 -9.38 13.13
N THR A 18 33.73 -8.90 11.89
CA THR A 18 34.97 -8.98 11.10
C THR A 18 35.74 -7.67 11.11
N ASP A 19 37.01 -7.74 10.73
CA ASP A 19 37.91 -6.59 10.64
C ASP A 19 37.66 -5.70 9.41
N LEU A 20 36.78 -6.13 8.50
CA LEU A 20 36.43 -5.41 7.27
C LEU A 20 34.97 -4.95 7.28
N PRO A 21 34.63 -3.82 6.63
CA PRO A 21 33.24 -3.41 6.46
C PRO A 21 32.43 -4.47 5.71
N GLN A 22 31.22 -4.78 6.20
CA GLN A 22 30.32 -5.74 5.56
C GLN A 22 29.07 -5.06 5.04
N GLN A 23 28.66 -5.41 3.82
CA GLN A 23 27.36 -4.99 3.30
C GLN A 23 26.31 -6.06 3.66
N VAL A 24 25.30 -5.67 4.43
CA VAL A 24 24.22 -6.55 4.84
C VAL A 24 22.99 -6.24 3.99
N VAL A 25 22.32 -7.26 3.46
CA VAL A 25 21.06 -7.09 2.73
C VAL A 25 19.91 -7.34 3.69
N VAL A 26 19.08 -6.32 3.89
CA VAL A 26 17.85 -6.42 4.68
C VAL A 26 16.67 -6.38 3.73
N THR A 27 15.99 -7.51 3.58
CA THR A 27 14.80 -7.65 2.76
C THR A 27 13.57 -7.77 3.67
N LEU A 28 12.64 -6.82 3.57
CA LEU A 28 11.32 -6.91 4.19
C LEU A 28 10.30 -7.33 3.14
N LYS A 29 9.66 -8.48 3.35
CA LYS A 29 8.49 -8.92 2.57
C LYS A 29 7.24 -8.81 3.42
N TYR A 30 6.19 -8.18 2.89
CA TYR A 30 4.91 -8.07 3.55
C TYR A 30 3.75 -8.04 2.56
N ASP A 31 2.60 -8.54 2.98
CA ASP A 31 1.37 -8.45 2.20
C ASP A 31 0.63 -7.16 2.55
N LYS A 32 0.42 -6.31 1.55
CA LYS A 32 -0.35 -5.06 1.62
C LYS A 32 -1.77 -5.36 1.16
N ALA A 33 -2.74 -5.20 2.05
CA ALA A 33 -4.16 -5.27 1.71
C ALA A 33 -4.74 -3.85 1.54
N THR A 34 -5.37 -3.60 0.39
CA THR A 34 -6.12 -2.38 0.10
C THR A 34 -7.61 -2.71 0.11
N ASN A 35 -8.29 -2.25 1.16
CA ASN A 35 -9.73 -2.39 1.31
C ASN A 35 -10.41 -1.09 0.91
N TRP A 36 -11.44 -1.18 0.08
CA TRP A 36 -12.21 -0.02 -0.35
C TRP A 36 -13.69 -0.34 -0.39
N SER A 37 -14.49 0.71 -0.20
CA SER A 37 -15.94 0.66 -0.30
C SER A 37 -16.44 1.94 -0.95
N LYS A 38 -17.49 1.85 -1.76
CA LYS A 38 -18.20 3.01 -2.30
C LYS A 38 -19.69 2.89 -2.05
N THR A 39 -20.34 4.04 -1.91
CA THR A 39 -21.80 4.16 -1.91
C THR A 39 -22.25 4.87 -3.18
N ASP A 40 -23.48 4.61 -3.60
CA ASP A 40 -24.10 5.26 -4.76
C ASP A 40 -25.27 6.11 -4.27
N THR A 41 -25.26 7.41 -4.59
CA THR A 41 -26.30 8.35 -4.15
C THR A 41 -27.62 8.14 -4.90
N TYR A 42 -27.55 7.71 -6.17
CA TYR A 42 -28.71 7.55 -7.05
C TYR A 42 -28.73 6.16 -7.71
N SER A 43 -29.92 5.62 -7.96
CA SER A 43 -30.12 4.33 -8.63
C SER A 43 -29.71 4.31 -10.11
N LEU A 44 -29.39 5.46 -10.71
CA LEU A 44 -28.84 5.54 -12.07
C LEU A 44 -27.56 4.69 -12.21
N SER A 45 -26.78 4.55 -11.13
CA SER A 45 -25.59 3.70 -11.06
C SER A 45 -25.85 2.24 -11.41
N GLU A 46 -27.09 1.75 -11.28
CA GLU A 46 -27.46 0.38 -11.66
C GLU A 46 -27.31 0.13 -13.17
N LYS A 47 -27.45 1.18 -13.98
CA LYS A 47 -27.36 1.11 -15.45
C LYS A 47 -26.05 1.66 -16.02
N VAL A 48 -25.27 2.37 -15.21
CA VAL A 48 -23.94 2.86 -15.61
C VAL A 48 -22.99 1.68 -15.70
N THR A 49 -22.25 1.58 -16.80
CA THR A 49 -21.19 0.58 -16.99
C THR A 49 -19.94 1.27 -17.53
N THR A 50 -18.76 0.73 -17.21
CA THR A 50 -17.52 1.19 -17.84
C THR A 50 -17.17 0.25 -19.00
N LYS A 51 -16.84 0.81 -20.16
CA LYS A 51 -16.44 -0.01 -21.31
C LYS A 51 -15.08 -0.70 -21.09
N ASN A 52 -14.20 -0.04 -20.35
CA ASN A 52 -12.85 -0.50 -20.03
C ASN A 52 -12.71 -0.71 -18.51
N LYS A 53 -11.64 -1.41 -18.12
CA LYS A 53 -11.19 -1.45 -16.73
C LYS A 53 -10.85 -0.03 -16.29
N PHE A 54 -11.38 0.40 -15.17
CA PHE A 54 -11.15 1.73 -14.62
C PHE A 54 -10.28 1.64 -13.38
N GLN A 55 -9.13 2.33 -13.42
CA GLN A 55 -8.28 2.49 -12.25
C GLN A 55 -8.70 3.76 -11.51
N TRP A 56 -8.94 3.61 -10.22
CA TRP A 56 -9.36 4.72 -9.39
C TRP A 56 -8.24 5.78 -9.30
N PRO A 57 -8.56 7.07 -9.49
CA PRO A 57 -7.54 8.11 -9.52
C PRO A 57 -6.86 8.24 -8.14
N LEU A 58 -5.56 8.55 -8.17
CA LEU A 58 -4.82 8.89 -6.96
C LEU A 58 -5.37 10.19 -6.37
N VAL A 59 -5.75 10.15 -5.09
CA VAL A 59 -6.22 11.34 -4.36
C VAL A 59 -5.31 11.55 -3.15
N GLY A 60 -4.64 12.70 -3.11
CA GLY A 60 -3.63 13.01 -2.09
C GLY A 60 -2.33 12.22 -2.29
N GLU A 61 -1.64 11.89 -1.20
CA GLU A 61 -0.37 11.14 -1.21
C GLU A 61 -0.54 9.62 -1.03
N THR A 62 -1.77 9.11 -1.02
CA THR A 62 -2.01 7.68 -0.75
C THR A 62 -2.06 6.92 -2.07
N GLU A 63 -1.11 6.00 -2.26
CA GLU A 63 -1.15 5.03 -3.35
C GLU A 63 -2.32 4.04 -3.17
N LEU A 64 -3.26 4.07 -4.11
CA LEU A 64 -4.45 3.20 -4.15
C LEU A 64 -4.38 2.30 -5.39
N ALA A 65 -4.60 1.00 -5.19
CA ALA A 65 -4.74 0.02 -6.26
C ALA A 65 -6.18 -0.50 -6.30
N ILE A 66 -7.10 0.31 -6.81
CA ILE A 66 -8.51 -0.04 -6.98
C ILE A 66 -8.80 -0.16 -8.47
N GLU A 67 -9.23 -1.34 -8.91
CA GLU A 67 -9.68 -1.61 -10.27
C GLU A 67 -11.18 -1.90 -10.28
N ILE A 68 -11.91 -1.18 -11.13
CA ILE A 68 -13.33 -1.41 -11.42
C ILE A 68 -13.41 -2.19 -12.73
N ALA A 69 -14.10 -3.33 -12.70
CA ALA A 69 -14.25 -4.23 -13.83
C ALA A 69 -15.11 -3.62 -14.95
N ALA A 70 -14.72 -3.89 -16.20
CA ALA A 70 -15.45 -3.50 -17.39
C ALA A 70 -16.80 -4.25 -17.52
N SER A 71 -17.77 -3.63 -18.18
CA SER A 71 -19.07 -4.20 -18.55
C SER A 71 -19.91 -4.71 -17.39
N GLN A 72 -19.59 -4.31 -16.16
CA GLN A 72 -20.39 -4.56 -14.98
C GLN A 72 -21.08 -3.27 -14.54
N SER A 73 -22.25 -3.42 -13.92
CA SER A 73 -22.97 -2.30 -13.32
C SER A 73 -22.10 -1.58 -12.30
N TRP A 74 -22.08 -0.26 -12.33
CA TRP A 74 -21.36 0.55 -11.35
C TRP A 74 -21.87 0.24 -9.94
N ALA A 75 -23.19 0.07 -9.77
CA ALA A 75 -23.81 -0.23 -8.48
C ALA A 75 -23.44 -1.62 -7.92
N SER A 76 -23.04 -2.59 -8.76
CA SER A 76 -22.69 -3.93 -8.28
C SER A 76 -21.29 -3.97 -7.64
N GLN A 77 -20.42 -3.01 -7.96
CA GLN A 77 -19.04 -2.95 -7.44
C GLN A 77 -18.95 -2.03 -6.21
N LYS A 78 -19.59 -2.40 -5.10
CA LYS A 78 -19.68 -1.57 -3.87
C LYS A 78 -18.42 -1.58 -3.00
N GLY A 79 -17.46 -2.45 -3.30
CA GLY A 79 -16.22 -2.54 -2.54
C GLY A 79 -15.40 -3.73 -2.98
N GLY A 80 -14.22 -3.83 -2.41
CA GLY A 80 -13.29 -4.91 -2.70
C GLY A 80 -12.10 -4.90 -1.76
N SER A 81 -11.34 -5.99 -1.83
CA SER A 81 -10.06 -6.16 -1.16
C SER A 81 -9.07 -6.65 -2.19
N THR A 82 -7.98 -5.91 -2.36
CA THR A 82 -6.85 -6.32 -3.20
C THR A 82 -5.64 -6.53 -2.29
N THR A 83 -5.00 -7.69 -2.40
CA THR A 83 -3.76 -7.99 -1.67
C THR A 83 -2.60 -8.01 -2.65
N GLU A 84 -1.52 -7.32 -2.31
CA GLU A 84 -0.29 -7.27 -3.09
C GLU A 84 0.90 -7.56 -2.17
N THR A 85 1.78 -8.46 -2.59
CA THR A 85 3.02 -8.75 -1.85
C THR A 85 4.08 -7.73 -2.25
N VAL A 86 4.56 -6.95 -1.27
CA VAL A 86 5.59 -5.93 -1.47
C VAL A 86 6.90 -6.41 -0.85
N SER A 87 8.01 -6.20 -1.55
CA SER A 87 9.37 -6.50 -1.07
C SER A 87 10.22 -5.24 -1.10
N VAL A 88 10.75 -4.83 0.05
CA VAL A 88 11.63 -3.67 0.20
C VAL A 88 13.01 -4.15 0.62
N GLU A 89 14.04 -3.72 -0.09
CA GLU A 89 15.43 -4.07 0.21
C GLU A 89 16.24 -2.84 0.61
N ALA A 90 17.05 -2.97 1.66
CA ALA A 90 18.06 -2.01 2.05
C ALA A 90 19.42 -2.71 2.14
N ARG A 91 20.49 -2.02 1.74
CA ARG A 91 21.85 -2.58 1.74
C ARG A 91 22.83 -1.74 2.55
N PRO A 92 22.64 -1.62 3.89
CA PRO A 92 23.56 -0.87 4.73
C PRO A 92 24.97 -1.50 4.78
N THR A 93 25.98 -0.63 4.87
CA THR A 93 27.36 -1.03 5.16
C THR A 93 27.60 -0.92 6.66
N VAL A 94 27.93 -2.04 7.30
CA VAL A 94 28.21 -2.14 8.74
C VAL A 94 29.74 -2.10 8.96
N PRO A 95 30.28 -1.11 9.68
CA PRO A 95 31.70 -1.03 10.00
C PRO A 95 32.22 -2.26 10.77
N PRO A 96 33.55 -2.51 10.76
CA PRO A 96 34.17 -3.57 11.55
C PRO A 96 33.80 -3.50 13.04
N HIS A 97 33.62 -4.66 13.68
CA HIS A 97 33.33 -4.79 15.12
C HIS A 97 32.20 -3.89 15.63
N SER A 98 31.16 -3.69 14.83
CA SER A 98 30.06 -2.77 15.13
C SER A 98 28.69 -3.38 14.87
N SER A 99 27.66 -2.77 15.47
CA SER A 99 26.27 -3.17 15.27
C SER A 99 25.43 -1.96 14.83
N LEU A 100 24.68 -2.11 13.75
CA LEU A 100 23.79 -1.08 13.22
C LEU A 100 22.32 -1.50 13.43
N PRO A 101 21.52 -0.71 14.16
CA PRO A 101 20.09 -0.96 14.28
C PRO A 101 19.37 -0.58 12.99
N VAL A 102 18.66 -1.54 12.40
CA VAL A 102 17.80 -1.36 11.24
C VAL A 102 16.36 -1.29 11.71
N ARG A 103 15.66 -0.20 11.35
CA ARG A 103 14.26 0.04 11.71
C ARG A 103 13.41 0.18 10.46
N VAL A 104 12.35 -0.60 10.38
CA VAL A 104 11.32 -0.48 9.34
C VAL A 104 9.98 -0.13 9.97
N ALA A 105 9.36 0.95 9.51
CA ALA A 105 8.07 1.43 9.97
C ALA A 105 7.01 1.20 8.88
N LEU A 106 6.00 0.41 9.21
CA LEU A 106 4.86 0.12 8.34
C LEU A 106 3.71 1.07 8.68
N TYR A 107 3.21 1.79 7.67
CA TYR A 107 2.11 2.75 7.82
C TYR A 107 0.86 2.25 7.10
N LYS A 108 -0.30 2.59 7.67
CA LYS A 108 -1.62 2.44 7.08
C LYS A 108 -2.20 3.82 6.84
N SER A 109 -2.67 4.07 5.64
CA SER A 109 -3.39 5.30 5.30
C SER A 109 -4.84 4.97 5.02
N ASN A 110 -5.74 5.85 5.44
CA ASN A 110 -7.13 5.84 5.02
C ASN A 110 -7.48 7.15 4.34
N ILE A 111 -8.38 7.08 3.36
CA ILE A 111 -8.91 8.26 2.70
C ILE A 111 -10.40 8.05 2.45
N SER A 112 -11.18 9.11 2.62
CA SER A 112 -12.62 9.13 2.36
C SER A 112 -12.97 10.50 1.79
N TYR A 113 -13.70 10.50 0.68
CA TYR A 113 -14.15 11.70 0.00
C TYR A 113 -15.44 11.42 -0.78
N PRO A 114 -16.30 12.44 -0.95
CA PRO A 114 -17.37 12.37 -1.93
C PRO A 114 -16.76 12.33 -3.34
N TYR A 115 -17.30 11.47 -4.21
CA TYR A 115 -16.84 11.34 -5.59
C TYR A 115 -17.99 11.63 -6.57
N GLU A 116 -17.65 12.12 -7.75
CA GLU A 116 -18.58 12.36 -8.85
C GLU A 116 -17.89 11.99 -10.17
N PHE A 117 -18.59 11.26 -11.03
CA PHE A 117 -18.15 10.94 -12.39
C PHE A 117 -19.20 11.44 -13.38
N LYS A 118 -18.73 11.94 -14.53
CA LYS A 118 -19.57 12.42 -15.63
C LYS A 118 -19.60 11.42 -16.77
#